data_AF-A0A0Q9N7S3-F1
#
_entry.id   AF-A0A0Q9N7S3-F1
#
_cell.length_a   1.000
_cell.length_b   1.000
_cell.length_c   1.000
_cell.angle_alpha   90.00
_cell.angle_beta   90.00
_cell.angle_gamma   90.00
#
_symmetry.space_group_name_H-M   'P 1'
#
loop_
_entity.id
_entity.type
_entity.pdbx_description
1 polymer ?
#
loop_
_entity_poly.entity_id
_entity_poly.type
_entity_poly.pdbx_seq_one_letter_code
_entity_poly.pdbx_strand_id
1 'polypeptide(L)'
;MIPIYPYYSHETKCKQVPITFPPQHQDQQPGLEYIMNPIPISDNPAYKGSEKLSGKVAIITGGDSGIGRAVAIGFAKEGADVAIVYLYEREDAVATKQMVEQYGGRCLLIEGDLRHPDFSMEIVRKTLECYGKINVLVLNQGVQFPQKSIMDNAGAPLLVDYSLTKRAVVSFTRSLSLQLVERGIRVNAVAPGPIWTPLIVSSYSAEYVKTFGLETPMKRAGQPFELAPTYIYLASDDSSFVTGQVLHVNGGIMTET
;
A
#
# COMPACT_ATOMS: atom_id res chain seq x y z
N MET A 1 4.34 40.57 16.72
CA MET A 1 3.50 40.33 15.52
C MET A 1 4.32 40.79 14.34
N ILE A 2 4.65 39.91 13.40
CA ILE A 2 5.45 40.29 12.22
C ILE A 2 4.56 41.18 11.36
N PRO A 3 4.98 42.39 10.97
CA PRO A 3 4.18 43.25 10.11
C PRO A 3 4.04 42.62 8.72
N ILE A 4 2.81 42.46 8.27
CA ILE A 4 2.45 41.93 6.95
C ILE A 4 1.55 42.95 6.25
N TYR A 5 1.82 43.19 4.96
CA TYR A 5 0.96 44.03 4.13
C TYR A 5 -0.38 43.32 3.90
N PRO A 6 -1.51 44.05 3.92
CA PRO A 6 -2.80 43.47 3.56
C PRO A 6 -2.85 43.12 2.07
N TYR A 7 -3.68 42.14 1.71
CA TYR A 7 -4.02 41.89 0.31
C TYR A 7 -4.74 43.12 -0.28
N TYR A 8 -4.33 43.55 -1.47
CA TYR A 8 -4.89 44.73 -2.15
C TYR A 8 -6.28 44.48 -2.76
N SER A 9 -6.53 43.27 -3.26
CA SER A 9 -7.81 42.86 -3.88
C SER A 9 -7.90 41.34 -3.97
N HIS A 10 -9.05 40.82 -4.41
CA HIS A 10 -9.27 39.39 -4.66
C HIS A 10 -9.74 39.19 -6.10
N GLU A 11 -9.32 38.09 -6.72
CA GLU A 11 -9.78 37.65 -8.03
C GLU A 11 -10.56 36.33 -7.88
N THR A 12 -11.76 36.24 -8.44
CA THR A 12 -12.54 34.99 -8.45
C THR A 12 -12.27 34.23 -9.74
N LYS A 13 -11.80 32.97 -9.63
CA LYS A 13 -11.54 32.09 -10.78
C LYS A 13 -12.49 30.89 -10.75
N CYS A 14 -13.35 30.79 -11.76
CA CYS A 14 -14.15 29.59 -12.01
C CYS A 14 -13.31 28.54 -12.74
N LYS A 15 -13.30 27.30 -12.25
CA LYS A 15 -12.56 26.19 -12.86
C LYS A 15 -13.46 24.97 -13.00
N GLN A 16 -13.48 24.37 -14.19
CA GLN A 16 -14.05 23.03 -14.36
C GLN A 16 -13.07 22.00 -13.79
N VAL A 17 -13.57 21.13 -12.91
CA VAL A 17 -12.78 20.07 -12.29
C VAL A 17 -13.39 18.73 -12.70
N PRO A 18 -12.59 17.82 -13.28
CA PRO A 18 -13.11 16.50 -13.63
C PRO A 18 -13.44 15.70 -12.37
N ILE A 19 -14.40 14.78 -12.48
CA ILE A 19 -14.75 13.83 -11.43
C ILE A 19 -14.11 12.49 -11.80
N THR A 20 -13.14 12.05 -11.00
CA THR A 20 -12.38 10.81 -11.20
C THR A 20 -13.17 9.61 -10.70
N PHE A 21 -13.84 9.75 -9.55
CA PHE A 21 -14.57 8.66 -8.89
C PHE A 21 -15.96 9.13 -8.44
N PRO A 22 -16.96 8.23 -8.42
CA PRO A 22 -18.22 8.49 -7.74
C PRO A 22 -17.99 8.87 -6.27
N PRO A 23 -18.74 9.85 -5.73
CA PRO A 23 -18.65 10.19 -4.31
C PRO A 23 -19.05 8.98 -3.46
N GLN A 24 -18.16 8.57 -2.56
CA GLN A 24 -18.41 7.46 -1.63
C GLN A 24 -17.55 7.60 -0.37
N HIS A 25 -18.02 7.03 0.73
CA HIS A 25 -17.31 6.97 2.01
C HIS A 25 -17.70 5.69 2.75
N GLN A 26 -16.80 5.18 3.58
CA GLN A 26 -17.07 4.07 4.49
C GLN A 26 -16.75 4.51 5.93
N ASP A 27 -17.69 4.29 6.85
CA ASP A 27 -17.59 4.78 8.23
C ASP A 27 -16.65 3.94 9.12
N GLN A 28 -16.05 2.88 8.59
CA GLN A 28 -15.16 1.97 9.32
C GLN A 28 -13.83 1.77 8.58
N GLN A 29 -12.75 1.70 9.37
CA GLN A 29 -11.41 1.36 8.90
C GLN A 29 -10.90 0.12 9.66
N PRO A 30 -10.30 -0.87 8.98
CA PRO A 30 -10.05 -0.96 7.54
C PRO A 30 -11.31 -0.95 6.65
N GLY A 31 -11.20 -0.29 5.50
CA GLY A 31 -12.27 -0.27 4.50
C GLY A 31 -12.37 -1.59 3.74
N LEU A 32 -13.52 -1.83 3.13
CA LEU A 32 -13.84 -3.04 2.38
C LEU A 32 -13.79 -2.77 0.87
N GLU A 33 -13.00 -3.56 0.13
CA GLU A 33 -12.79 -3.37 -1.31
C GLU A 33 -14.01 -3.80 -2.13
N TYR A 34 -14.66 -4.90 -1.75
CA TYR A 34 -15.80 -5.47 -2.47
C TYR A 34 -17.01 -4.53 -2.61
N ILE A 35 -17.12 -3.50 -1.77
CA ILE A 35 -18.20 -2.48 -1.83
C ILE A 35 -17.76 -1.15 -2.47
N MET A 36 -16.52 -1.03 -2.93
CA MET A 36 -16.05 0.17 -3.62
C MET A 36 -16.64 0.30 -5.03
N ASN A 37 -16.80 1.54 -5.50
CA ASN A 37 -17.28 1.83 -6.84
C ASN A 37 -16.45 2.93 -7.56
N PRO A 38 -15.69 2.62 -8.62
CA PRO A 38 -15.43 1.28 -9.13
C PRO A 38 -14.54 0.49 -8.16
N ILE A 39 -14.60 -0.83 -8.27
CA ILE A 39 -13.67 -1.72 -7.58
C ILE A 39 -12.24 -1.44 -8.09
N PRO A 40 -11.23 -1.35 -7.20
CA PRO A 40 -9.83 -1.23 -7.59
C PRO A 40 -9.37 -2.31 -8.57
N ILE A 41 -8.54 -1.91 -9.54
CA ILE A 41 -7.95 -2.85 -10.49
C ILE A 41 -6.69 -3.43 -9.83
N SER A 42 -6.84 -4.61 -9.24
CA SER A 42 -5.76 -5.29 -8.52
C SER A 42 -5.01 -6.31 -9.38
N ASP A 43 -5.60 -6.72 -10.50
CA ASP A 43 -4.97 -7.61 -11.47
C ASP A 43 -4.82 -6.95 -12.85
N ASN A 44 -3.67 -7.14 -13.47
CA ASN A 44 -3.45 -6.86 -14.89
C ASN A 44 -3.37 -8.18 -15.66
N PRO A 45 -4.41 -8.56 -16.41
CA PRO A 45 -4.43 -9.80 -17.20
C PRO A 45 -3.31 -9.88 -18.26
N ALA A 46 -2.78 -8.73 -18.71
CA ALA A 46 -1.69 -8.70 -19.68
C ALA A 46 -0.31 -8.98 -19.07
N TYR A 47 -0.18 -8.92 -17.73
CA TYR A 47 1.07 -9.28 -17.05
C TYR A 47 1.30 -10.78 -17.15
N LYS A 48 2.46 -11.17 -17.69
CA LYS A 48 2.89 -12.55 -17.81
C LYS A 48 4.05 -12.80 -16.85
N GLY A 49 3.85 -13.72 -15.92
CA GLY A 49 4.91 -14.17 -15.02
C GLY A 49 6.07 -14.81 -15.78
N SER A 50 7.26 -14.73 -15.21
CA SER A 50 8.50 -15.28 -15.76
C SER A 50 9.30 -16.04 -14.71
N GLU A 51 8.58 -16.58 -13.71
CA GLU A 51 9.13 -17.42 -12.63
C GLU A 51 10.16 -16.71 -11.74
N LYS A 52 10.10 -15.37 -11.66
CA LYS A 52 11.06 -14.56 -10.88
C LYS A 52 11.07 -14.87 -9.40
N LEU A 53 9.97 -15.44 -8.88
CA LEU A 53 9.79 -15.79 -7.48
C LEU A 53 9.48 -17.28 -7.31
N SER A 54 9.86 -18.11 -8.28
CA SER A 54 9.54 -19.53 -8.29
C SER A 54 10.01 -20.23 -7.01
N GLY A 55 9.07 -20.90 -6.35
CA GLY A 55 9.30 -21.63 -5.11
C GLY A 55 9.61 -20.75 -3.90
N LYS A 56 9.45 -19.42 -3.99
CA LYS A 56 9.57 -18.51 -2.84
C LYS A 56 8.26 -18.51 -2.03
N VAL A 57 8.38 -18.20 -0.74
CA VAL A 57 7.23 -18.00 0.15
C VAL A 57 7.27 -16.57 0.69
N ALA A 58 6.16 -15.85 0.56
CA ALA A 58 6.04 -14.46 1.01
C ALA A 58 4.98 -14.31 2.11
N ILE A 59 5.28 -13.52 3.14
CA ILE A 59 4.27 -12.99 4.08
C ILE A 59 3.92 -11.58 3.62
N ILE A 60 2.63 -11.28 3.46
CA ILE A 60 2.13 -9.96 3.06
C ILE A 60 1.11 -9.49 4.10
N THR A 61 1.46 -8.45 4.86
CA THR A 61 0.52 -7.82 5.78
C THR A 61 -0.38 -6.83 5.03
N GLY A 62 -1.70 -6.93 5.23
CA GLY A 62 -2.70 -6.19 4.48
C GLY A 62 -2.77 -6.67 3.04
N GLY A 63 -2.61 -7.98 2.85
CA GLY A 63 -2.61 -8.64 1.54
C GLY A 63 -4.01 -8.93 1.01
N ASP A 64 -5.06 -8.69 1.79
CA ASP A 64 -6.47 -8.94 1.48
C ASP A 64 -7.06 -7.96 0.46
N SER A 65 -6.51 -6.74 0.36
CA SER A 65 -7.05 -5.66 -0.46
C SER A 65 -5.96 -4.69 -0.93
N GLY A 66 -6.35 -3.76 -1.81
CA GLY A 66 -5.55 -2.68 -2.35
C GLY A 66 -4.22 -3.14 -2.91
N ILE A 67 -3.15 -2.44 -2.52
CA ILE A 67 -1.78 -2.72 -2.96
C ILE A 67 -1.37 -4.14 -2.56
N GLY A 68 -1.70 -4.58 -1.33
CA GLY A 68 -1.31 -5.90 -0.87
C GLY A 68 -1.94 -7.04 -1.67
N ARG A 69 -3.21 -6.89 -2.07
CA ARG A 69 -3.89 -7.80 -3.00
C ARG A 69 -3.16 -7.88 -4.34
N ALA A 70 -2.84 -6.74 -4.94
CA ALA A 70 -2.11 -6.70 -6.20
C ALA A 70 -0.72 -7.34 -6.10
N VAL A 71 -0.01 -7.13 -4.99
CA VAL A 71 1.28 -7.76 -4.72
C VAL A 71 1.13 -9.27 -4.56
N ALA A 72 0.12 -9.75 -3.83
CA ALA A 72 -0.15 -11.18 -3.65
C ALA A 72 -0.41 -11.86 -5.00
N ILE A 73 -1.24 -11.26 -5.86
CA ILE A 73 -1.52 -11.76 -7.21
C ILE A 73 -0.25 -11.74 -8.07
N GLY A 74 0.50 -10.64 -8.05
CA GLY A 74 1.76 -10.51 -8.80
C GLY A 74 2.80 -11.56 -8.37
N PHE A 75 2.91 -11.84 -7.07
CA PHE A 75 3.81 -12.85 -6.53
C PHE A 75 3.39 -14.26 -6.96
N ALA A 76 2.09 -14.56 -6.93
CA ALA A 76 1.56 -15.83 -7.41
C ALA A 76 1.86 -16.05 -8.90
N LYS A 77 1.69 -15.02 -9.74
CA LYS A 77 2.05 -15.07 -11.16
C LYS A 77 3.53 -15.37 -11.39
N GLU A 78 4.40 -14.96 -10.48
CA GLU A 78 5.84 -15.22 -10.53
C GLU A 78 6.25 -16.54 -9.85
N GLY A 79 5.29 -17.35 -9.42
CA GLY A 79 5.51 -18.69 -8.85
C GLY A 79 5.77 -18.74 -7.34
N ALA A 80 5.41 -17.69 -6.60
CA ALA A 80 5.51 -17.68 -5.14
C ALA A 80 4.21 -18.14 -4.46
N ASP A 81 4.38 -18.84 -3.34
CA ASP A 81 3.31 -19.05 -2.36
C ASP A 81 3.21 -17.83 -1.43
N VAL A 82 2.00 -17.51 -0.95
CA VAL A 82 1.77 -16.31 -0.12
C VAL A 82 0.96 -16.60 1.14
N ALA A 83 1.38 -16.01 2.26
CA ALA A 83 0.58 -15.88 3.47
C ALA A 83 0.05 -14.45 3.57
N ILE A 84 -1.27 -14.29 3.59
CA ILE A 84 -1.96 -13.01 3.68
C ILE A 84 -2.42 -12.79 5.11
N VAL A 85 -1.95 -11.69 5.71
CA VAL A 85 -2.34 -11.27 7.06
C VAL A 85 -3.30 -10.08 6.98
N TYR A 86 -4.46 -10.17 7.63
CA TYR A 86 -5.53 -9.17 7.55
C TYR A 86 -6.31 -9.11 8.87
N LEU A 87 -7.16 -8.11 9.08
CA LEU A 87 -7.81 -7.87 10.37
C LEU A 87 -9.16 -8.58 10.50
N TYR A 88 -10.14 -8.23 9.66
CA TYR A 88 -11.49 -8.81 9.68
C TYR A 88 -12.16 -8.89 8.28
N GLU A 89 -11.50 -8.38 7.25
CA GLU A 89 -11.97 -8.20 5.87
C GLU A 89 -12.06 -9.55 5.12
N ARG A 90 -12.76 -10.53 5.69
CA ARG A 90 -12.76 -11.93 5.24
C ARG A 90 -13.16 -12.11 3.79
N GLU A 91 -14.15 -11.35 3.32
CA GLU A 91 -14.61 -11.40 1.92
C GLU A 91 -13.49 -10.98 0.96
N ASP A 92 -12.78 -9.90 1.31
CA ASP A 92 -11.65 -9.40 0.54
C ASP A 92 -10.45 -10.36 0.57
N ALA A 93 -10.17 -10.94 1.74
CA ALA A 93 -9.12 -11.94 1.91
C ALA A 93 -9.41 -13.22 1.09
N VAL A 94 -10.66 -13.69 1.09
CA VAL A 94 -11.09 -14.85 0.31
C VAL A 94 -11.03 -14.57 -1.19
N ALA A 95 -11.47 -13.39 -1.64
CA ALA A 95 -11.35 -12.99 -3.03
C ALA A 95 -9.88 -12.98 -3.48
N THR A 96 -8.97 -12.44 -2.66
CA THR A 96 -7.53 -12.46 -2.98
C THR A 96 -6.97 -13.88 -3.01
N LYS A 97 -7.34 -14.73 -2.04
CA LYS A 97 -6.95 -16.15 -2.02
C LYS A 97 -7.33 -16.83 -3.33
N GLN A 98 -8.56 -16.64 -3.81
CA GLN A 98 -9.04 -17.22 -5.06
C GLN A 98 -8.23 -16.72 -6.27
N MET A 99 -7.92 -15.42 -6.33
CA MET A 99 -7.10 -14.85 -7.42
C MET A 99 -5.67 -15.40 -7.40
N VAL A 100 -5.07 -15.58 -6.22
CA VAL A 100 -3.76 -16.21 -6.07
C VAL A 100 -3.78 -17.66 -6.53
N GLU A 101 -4.76 -18.44 -6.08
CA GLU A 101 -4.90 -19.86 -6.41
C GLU A 101 -5.21 -20.07 -7.90
N GLN A 102 -5.90 -19.13 -8.55
CA GLN A 102 -6.12 -19.14 -10.00
C GLN A 102 -4.81 -19.08 -10.80
N TYR A 103 -3.77 -18.43 -10.28
CA TYR A 103 -2.44 -18.38 -10.89
C TYR A 103 -1.50 -19.50 -10.40
N GLY A 104 -2.03 -20.48 -9.66
CA GLY A 104 -1.29 -21.67 -9.22
C GLY A 104 -0.49 -21.50 -7.92
N GLY A 105 -0.50 -20.32 -7.31
CA GLY A 105 0.12 -20.10 -6.00
C GLY A 105 -0.75 -20.64 -4.86
N ARG A 106 -0.14 -21.19 -3.81
CA ARG A 106 -0.88 -21.55 -2.59
C ARG A 106 -1.03 -20.33 -1.70
N CYS A 107 -2.20 -20.17 -1.10
CA CYS A 107 -2.49 -19.02 -0.24
C CYS A 107 -2.98 -19.41 1.17
N LEU A 108 -2.23 -18.97 2.18
CA LEU A 108 -2.58 -19.09 3.59
C LEU A 108 -3.21 -17.78 4.08
N LEU A 109 -4.42 -17.85 4.63
CA LEU A 109 -5.09 -16.71 5.24
C LEU A 109 -4.86 -16.70 6.75
N ILE A 110 -4.39 -15.57 7.29
CA ILE A 110 -4.12 -15.39 8.72
C ILE A 110 -4.84 -14.13 9.19
N GLU A 111 -6.01 -14.32 9.79
CA GLU A 111 -6.78 -13.24 10.40
C GLU A 111 -6.25 -12.91 11.81
N GLY A 112 -6.08 -11.62 12.10
CA GLY A 112 -5.79 -11.13 13.45
C GLY A 112 -5.20 -9.72 13.47
N ASP A 113 -5.01 -9.20 14.67
CA ASP A 113 -4.65 -7.81 14.90
C ASP A 113 -3.15 -7.63 15.19
N LEU A 114 -2.45 -6.95 14.27
CA LEU A 114 -1.03 -6.65 14.38
C LEU A 114 -0.67 -5.66 15.50
N ARG A 115 -1.66 -5.04 16.15
CA ARG A 115 -1.43 -4.25 17.38
C ARG A 115 -1.02 -5.13 18.56
N HIS A 116 -1.29 -6.43 18.52
CA HIS A 116 -0.86 -7.38 19.53
C HIS A 116 0.49 -7.99 19.16
N PRO A 117 1.58 -7.73 19.92
CA PRO A 117 2.92 -8.20 19.56
C PRO A 117 3.04 -9.72 19.40
N ASP A 118 2.32 -10.49 20.22
CA ASP A 118 2.32 -11.96 20.18
C ASP A 118 1.83 -12.50 18.83
N PHE A 119 0.96 -11.76 18.15
CA PHE A 119 0.44 -12.14 16.84
C PHE A 119 1.52 -12.13 15.76
N SER A 120 2.56 -11.30 15.89
CA SER A 120 3.70 -11.31 14.96
C SER A 120 4.43 -12.65 14.96
N MET A 121 4.59 -13.25 16.15
CA MET A 121 5.19 -14.58 16.29
C MET A 121 4.28 -15.66 15.74
N GLU A 122 2.96 -15.52 15.93
CA GLU A 122 1.98 -16.46 15.39
C GLU A 122 1.97 -16.50 13.87
N ILE A 123 2.08 -15.35 13.20
CA ILE A 123 2.15 -15.25 11.73
C ILE A 123 3.36 -16.03 11.21
N VAL A 124 4.54 -15.79 11.80
CA VAL A 124 5.78 -16.47 11.42
C VAL A 124 5.65 -17.97 11.64
N ARG A 125 5.14 -18.38 12.81
CA ARG A 125 4.91 -19.80 13.15
C ARG A 125 3.99 -20.47 12.15
N LYS A 126 2.79 -19.93 11.91
CA LYS A 126 1.81 -20.48 10.96
C LYS A 126 2.37 -20.59 9.55
N THR A 127 3.13 -19.58 9.11
CA THR A 127 3.76 -19.58 7.78
C THR A 127 4.82 -20.68 7.67
N LEU A 128 5.68 -20.83 8.68
CA LEU A 128 6.68 -21.89 8.72
C LEU A 128 6.05 -23.28 8.82
N GLU A 129 4.97 -23.45 9.59
CA GLU A 129 4.24 -24.72 9.66
C GLU A 129 3.58 -25.09 8.32
N CYS A 130 3.04 -24.12 7.60
CA CYS A 130 2.37 -24.35 6.32
C CYS A 130 3.35 -24.59 5.16
N TYR A 131 4.44 -23.82 5.11
CA TYR A 131 5.31 -23.74 3.93
C TYR A 131 6.75 -24.21 4.18
N GLY A 132 7.16 -24.38 5.44
CA GLY A 132 8.51 -24.80 5.83
C GLY A 132 9.59 -23.73 5.69
N LYS A 133 9.28 -22.56 5.12
CA LYS A 133 10.23 -21.48 4.86
C LYS A 133 9.54 -20.12 4.71
N ILE A 134 10.33 -19.06 4.86
CA ILE A 134 9.94 -17.68 4.54
C ILE A 134 11.10 -17.08 3.73
N ASN A 135 10.78 -16.50 2.59
CA ASN A 135 11.77 -15.86 1.72
C ASN A 135 11.58 -14.35 1.61
N VAL A 136 10.32 -13.88 1.64
CA VAL A 136 9.96 -12.47 1.46
C VAL A 136 9.01 -12.05 2.58
N LEU A 137 9.23 -10.86 3.14
CA LEU A 137 8.33 -10.23 4.10
C LEU A 137 7.94 -8.84 3.57
N VAL A 138 6.64 -8.64 3.33
CA VAL A 138 6.06 -7.37 2.88
C VAL A 138 5.25 -6.78 4.02
N LEU A 139 5.82 -5.76 4.68
CA LEU A 139 5.14 -4.98 5.71
C LEU A 139 4.35 -3.85 5.06
N ASN A 140 3.07 -4.11 4.77
CA ASN A 140 2.23 -3.21 3.98
C ASN A 140 1.01 -2.64 4.73
N GLN A 141 0.54 -3.27 5.81
CA GLN A 141 -0.58 -2.71 6.59
C GLN A 141 -0.34 -1.25 7.01
N GLY A 142 -1.41 -0.47 6.94
CA GLY A 142 -1.42 0.92 7.35
C GLY A 142 -2.82 1.37 7.71
N VAL A 143 -2.90 2.29 8.66
CA VAL A 143 -4.11 2.93 9.14
C VAL A 143 -3.86 4.44 9.04
N GLN A 144 -4.85 5.22 8.63
CA GLN A 144 -4.71 6.67 8.50
C GLN A 144 -6.02 7.36 8.90
N PHE A 145 -5.90 8.41 9.70
CA PHE A 145 -7.05 9.18 10.17
C PHE A 145 -6.84 10.66 9.85
N PRO A 146 -7.39 11.17 8.73
CA PRO A 146 -7.25 12.57 8.36
C PRO A 146 -7.73 13.55 9.45
N GLN A 147 -6.85 14.40 9.99
CA GLN A 147 -7.16 15.39 11.03
C GLN A 147 -6.97 16.84 10.55
N LYS A 148 -7.94 17.72 10.81
CA LYS A 148 -7.90 19.11 10.31
C LYS A 148 -6.79 19.97 10.94
N SER A 149 -6.28 19.58 12.11
CA SER A 149 -5.22 20.26 12.86
C SER A 149 -4.58 19.30 13.85
N ILE A 150 -3.33 19.56 14.24
CA ILE A 150 -2.65 18.83 15.32
C ILE A 150 -3.25 19.12 16.72
N MET A 151 -3.91 20.28 16.88
CA MET A 151 -4.53 20.76 18.13
C MET A 151 -6.07 20.69 18.10
N ASP A 152 -6.64 20.16 17.02
CA ASP A 152 -8.08 20.05 16.76
C ASP A 152 -8.89 21.36 16.97
N ASN A 153 -8.63 22.36 16.12
CA ASN A 153 -9.60 23.32 15.55
C ASN A 153 -8.89 24.28 14.57
N ALA A 154 -9.29 24.21 13.29
CA ALA A 154 -8.90 25.03 12.13
C ALA A 154 -7.47 24.88 11.54
N GLY A 155 -7.39 24.32 10.30
CA GLY A 155 -6.36 24.62 9.28
C GLY A 155 -5.28 23.54 9.04
N ALA A 156 -5.31 22.92 7.85
CA ALA A 156 -4.47 21.84 7.26
C ALA A 156 -2.95 21.78 7.66
N PRO A 157 -2.29 20.60 7.69
CA PRO A 157 -2.45 19.43 6.80
C PRO A 157 -2.94 18.14 7.48
N LEU A 158 -3.71 17.36 6.71
CA LEU A 158 -4.60 16.31 7.18
C LEU A 158 -3.93 15.07 7.80
N LEU A 159 -2.62 14.87 7.76
CA LEU A 159 -2.00 13.55 8.07
C LEU A 159 -0.65 13.66 8.78
N VAL A 160 -0.54 14.46 9.84
CA VAL A 160 0.75 14.65 10.56
C VAL A 160 1.27 13.34 11.14
N ASP A 161 0.44 12.61 11.88
CA ASP A 161 0.75 11.31 12.49
C ASP A 161 1.14 10.24 11.45
N TYR A 162 0.33 10.10 10.41
CA TYR A 162 0.59 9.17 9.31
C TYR A 162 1.91 9.54 8.60
N SER A 163 2.14 10.82 8.30
CA SER A 163 3.40 11.26 7.68
C SER A 163 4.63 10.95 8.55
N LEU A 164 4.51 11.09 9.88
CA LEU A 164 5.57 10.74 10.83
C LEU A 164 5.87 9.25 10.79
N THR A 165 4.84 8.39 10.85
CA THR A 165 5.04 6.93 10.79
C THR A 165 5.65 6.50 9.46
N LYS A 166 5.28 7.11 8.33
CA LYS A 166 5.89 6.79 7.03
C LYS A 166 7.34 7.26 6.92
N ARG A 167 7.71 8.40 7.51
CA ARG A 167 9.12 8.79 7.63
C ARG A 167 9.91 7.83 8.51
N ALA A 168 9.31 7.35 9.61
CA ALA A 168 9.93 6.34 10.46
C ALA A 168 10.18 5.02 9.70
N VAL A 169 9.25 4.58 8.85
CA VAL A 169 9.44 3.40 7.96
C VAL A 169 10.64 3.58 7.02
N VAL A 170 10.81 4.76 6.42
CA VAL A 170 11.99 5.04 5.56
C VAL A 170 13.29 4.96 6.36
N SER A 171 13.34 5.59 7.53
CA SER A 171 14.53 5.50 8.39
C SER A 171 14.81 4.06 8.85
N PHE A 172 13.76 3.34 9.25
CA PHE A 172 13.84 1.94 9.66
C PHE A 172 14.39 1.05 8.52
N THR A 173 13.89 1.24 7.30
CA THR A 173 14.35 0.52 6.10
C THR A 173 15.86 0.72 5.89
N ARG A 174 16.33 1.98 5.92
CA ARG A 174 17.75 2.33 5.72
C ARG A 174 18.65 1.78 6.83
N SER A 175 18.22 1.87 8.08
CA SER A 175 18.98 1.34 9.22
C SER A 175 19.03 -0.18 9.21
N LEU A 176 17.90 -0.84 8.95
CA LEU A 176 17.81 -2.30 8.93
C LEU A 176 18.56 -2.91 7.75
N SER A 177 18.58 -2.25 6.58
CA SER A 177 19.36 -2.71 5.43
C SER A 177 20.84 -2.82 5.76
N LEU A 178 21.38 -1.89 6.54
CA LEU A 178 22.80 -1.91 6.95
C LEU A 178 23.08 -3.05 7.93
N GLN A 179 22.15 -3.36 8.84
CA GLN A 179 22.33 -4.44 9.81
C GLN A 179 22.23 -5.84 9.18
N LEU A 180 21.46 -5.99 8.11
CA LEU A 180 21.14 -7.29 7.54
C LEU A 180 21.92 -7.62 6.26
N VAL A 181 22.68 -6.67 5.70
CA VAL A 181 23.42 -6.88 4.45
C VAL A 181 24.48 -7.99 4.54
N GLU A 182 25.19 -8.10 5.67
CA GLU A 182 26.19 -9.17 5.88
C GLU A 182 25.55 -10.57 5.96
N ARG A 183 24.24 -10.63 6.23
CA ARG A 183 23.45 -11.87 6.22
C ARG A 183 22.82 -12.16 4.84
N GLY A 184 23.12 -11.35 3.83
CA GLY A 184 22.55 -11.48 2.49
C GLY A 184 21.06 -11.12 2.39
N ILE A 185 20.51 -10.39 3.37
CA ILE A 185 19.10 -9.97 3.37
C ILE A 185 19.01 -8.51 2.93
N ARG A 186 18.23 -8.26 1.88
CA ARG A 186 17.95 -6.92 1.37
C ARG A 186 16.71 -6.34 2.04
N VAL A 187 16.73 -5.03 2.31
CA VAL A 187 15.60 -4.31 2.91
C VAL A 187 15.36 -3.04 2.10
N ASN A 188 14.18 -2.90 1.51
CA ASN A 188 13.81 -1.76 0.67
C ASN A 188 12.39 -1.31 0.99
N ALA A 189 12.02 -0.11 0.55
CA ALA A 189 10.68 0.43 0.69
C ALA A 189 10.11 0.82 -0.68
N VAL A 190 8.78 0.79 -0.78
CA VAL A 190 8.02 1.37 -1.88
C VAL A 190 7.24 2.56 -1.33
N ALA A 191 7.28 3.68 -2.04
CA ALA A 191 6.57 4.91 -1.71
C ALA A 191 5.48 5.18 -2.78
N PRO A 192 4.25 4.69 -2.55
CA PRO A 192 3.14 4.95 -3.45
C PRO A 192 2.71 6.42 -3.41
N GLY A 193 2.19 6.92 -4.52
CA GLY A 193 1.38 8.14 -4.56
C GLY A 193 -0.09 7.87 -4.22
N PRO A 194 -1.03 8.66 -4.77
CA PRO A 194 -2.46 8.41 -4.57
C PRO A 194 -2.89 7.16 -5.35
N ILE A 195 -3.08 6.04 -4.65
CA ILE A 195 -3.56 4.77 -5.22
C ILE A 195 -4.99 4.51 -4.77
N TRP A 196 -5.86 4.11 -5.71
CA TRP A 196 -7.25 3.80 -5.44
C TRP A 196 -7.38 2.48 -4.65
N THR A 197 -7.66 2.59 -3.35
CA THR A 197 -7.73 1.45 -2.40
C THR A 197 -8.81 1.71 -1.34
N PRO A 198 -9.23 0.69 -0.56
CA PRO A 198 -10.23 0.87 0.50
C PRO A 198 -9.81 1.88 1.56
N LEU A 199 -8.50 2.02 1.79
CA LEU A 199 -7.94 3.03 2.69
C LEU A 199 -8.40 4.45 2.33
N ILE A 200 -8.64 4.75 1.05
CA ILE A 200 -9.03 6.09 0.61
C ILE A 200 -10.47 6.40 1.03
N VAL A 201 -11.40 5.50 0.69
CA VAL A 201 -12.83 5.71 0.95
C VAL A 201 -13.19 5.58 2.43
N SER A 202 -12.37 4.86 3.21
CA SER A 202 -12.53 4.76 4.67
C SER A 202 -11.90 5.93 5.45
N SER A 203 -11.11 6.78 4.78
CA SER A 203 -10.37 7.86 5.44
C SER A 203 -10.87 9.25 5.07
N TYR A 204 -11.26 9.42 3.81
CA TYR A 204 -11.61 10.73 3.26
C TYR A 204 -13.10 10.84 3.00
N SER A 205 -13.59 12.08 3.01
CA SER A 205 -14.98 12.37 2.68
C SER A 205 -15.29 12.02 1.23
N ALA A 206 -16.55 11.70 0.97
CA ALA A 206 -17.07 11.47 -0.38
C ALA A 206 -16.79 12.65 -1.34
N GLU A 207 -16.72 13.88 -0.81
CA GLU A 207 -16.38 15.07 -1.59
C GLU A 207 -14.93 15.07 -2.08
N TYR A 208 -13.97 14.73 -1.20
CA TYR A 208 -12.56 14.64 -1.55
C TYR A 208 -12.29 13.51 -2.55
N VAL A 209 -12.97 12.37 -2.38
CA VAL A 209 -12.85 11.19 -3.24
C VAL A 209 -13.12 11.51 -4.71
N LYS A 210 -14.06 12.42 -5.02
CA LYS A 210 -14.39 12.79 -6.42
C LYS A 210 -13.19 13.26 -7.22
N THR A 211 -12.23 13.93 -6.57
CA THR A 211 -11.08 14.54 -7.23
C THR A 211 -9.76 13.83 -6.92
N PHE A 212 -9.81 12.67 -6.26
CA PHE A 212 -8.64 11.94 -5.81
C PHE A 212 -7.69 11.60 -6.97
N GLY A 213 -6.41 11.95 -6.81
CA GLY A 213 -5.34 11.70 -7.78
C GLY A 213 -5.18 12.76 -8.87
N LEU A 214 -6.08 13.74 -8.99
CA LEU A 214 -5.95 14.84 -9.96
C LEU A 214 -4.82 15.82 -9.64
N GLU A 215 -4.36 15.81 -8.40
CA GLU A 215 -3.20 16.56 -7.93
C GLU A 215 -1.89 16.05 -8.55
N THR A 216 -1.82 14.78 -8.96
CA THR A 216 -0.61 14.22 -9.57
C THR A 216 -0.28 14.88 -10.92
N PRO A 217 0.99 14.88 -11.35
CA PRO A 217 1.35 15.27 -12.71
C PRO A 217 0.70 14.41 -13.80
N MET A 218 0.49 13.10 -13.56
CA MET A 218 -0.26 12.22 -14.46
C MET A 218 -1.78 12.44 -14.46
N LYS A 219 -2.31 13.33 -13.61
CA LYS A 219 -3.73 13.73 -13.56
C LYS A 219 -4.70 12.58 -13.33
N ARG A 220 -4.28 11.55 -12.59
CA ARG A 220 -5.10 10.43 -12.16
C ARG A 220 -4.54 9.77 -10.90
N ALA A 221 -5.39 9.03 -10.20
CA ALA A 221 -4.92 8.06 -9.22
C ALA A 221 -4.27 6.86 -9.93
N GLY A 222 -3.29 6.24 -9.27
CA GLY A 222 -2.80 4.93 -9.64
C GLY A 222 -3.78 3.82 -9.27
N GLN A 223 -3.68 2.69 -9.94
CA GLN A 223 -4.38 1.46 -9.59
C GLN A 223 -3.44 0.50 -8.85
N PRO A 224 -3.94 -0.38 -7.96
CA PRO A 224 -3.09 -1.30 -7.22
C PRO A 224 -2.17 -2.17 -8.07
N PHE A 225 -2.64 -2.66 -9.23
CA PHE A 225 -1.81 -3.49 -10.12
C PHE A 225 -0.53 -2.78 -10.59
N GLU A 226 -0.51 -1.44 -10.64
CA GLU A 226 0.65 -0.65 -11.08
C GLU A 226 1.80 -0.69 -10.06
N LEU A 227 1.52 -1.09 -8.82
CA LEU A 227 2.53 -1.23 -7.76
C LEU A 227 3.18 -2.62 -7.76
N ALA A 228 2.44 -3.67 -8.13
CA ALA A 228 2.90 -5.05 -8.05
C ALA A 228 4.28 -5.30 -8.73
N PRO A 229 4.57 -4.77 -9.94
CA PRO A 229 5.86 -4.95 -10.58
C PRO A 229 7.05 -4.43 -9.76
N THR A 230 6.87 -3.35 -8.99
CA THR A 230 7.92 -2.81 -8.13
C THR A 230 8.23 -3.75 -6.96
N TYR A 231 7.21 -4.36 -6.37
CA TYR A 231 7.42 -5.36 -5.32
C TYR A 231 8.05 -6.64 -5.88
N ILE A 232 7.65 -7.07 -7.09
CA ILE A 232 8.27 -8.22 -7.77
C ILE A 232 9.75 -7.95 -8.00
N TYR A 233 10.09 -6.79 -8.56
CA TYR A 233 11.48 -6.37 -8.76
C TYR A 233 12.28 -6.42 -7.46
N LEU A 234 11.75 -5.83 -6.38
CA LEU A 234 12.43 -5.79 -5.08
C LEU A 234 12.55 -7.17 -4.42
N ALA A 235 11.60 -8.08 -4.64
CA ALA A 235 11.60 -9.42 -4.08
C ALA A 235 12.44 -10.43 -4.88
N SER A 236 12.65 -10.19 -6.18
CA SER A 236 13.42 -11.07 -7.07
C SER A 236 14.91 -10.76 -7.05
N ASP A 237 15.70 -11.61 -7.71
CA ASP A 237 17.14 -11.39 -7.89
C ASP A 237 17.47 -10.30 -8.93
N ASP A 238 16.46 -9.75 -9.64
CA ASP A 238 16.64 -8.60 -10.54
C ASP A 238 17.15 -7.35 -9.78
N SER A 239 16.91 -7.31 -8.46
CA SER A 239 17.34 -6.24 -7.57
C SER A 239 18.45 -6.68 -6.59
N SER A 240 19.26 -7.67 -7.00
CA SER A 240 20.35 -8.24 -6.18
C SER A 240 21.34 -7.19 -5.63
N PHE A 241 21.54 -6.07 -6.34
CA PHE A 241 22.39 -4.95 -5.90
C PHE A 241 21.59 -3.74 -5.36
N VAL A 242 20.38 -3.97 -4.85
CA VAL A 242 19.49 -2.92 -4.34
C VAL A 242 19.08 -3.24 -2.89
N THR A 243 19.60 -2.46 -1.94
CA THR A 243 19.23 -2.50 -0.53
C THR A 243 19.27 -1.09 0.06
N GLY A 244 18.42 -0.82 1.05
CA GLY A 244 18.25 0.49 1.70
C GLY A 244 17.54 1.55 0.84
N GLN A 245 16.98 1.16 -0.30
CA GLN A 245 16.40 2.09 -1.28
C GLN A 245 14.90 2.29 -1.06
N VAL A 246 14.41 3.44 -1.55
CA VAL A 246 12.98 3.78 -1.60
C VAL A 246 12.60 3.98 -3.06
N LEU A 247 11.68 3.18 -3.58
CA LEU A 247 11.20 3.29 -4.95
C LEU A 247 9.86 4.01 -4.98
N HIS A 248 9.78 5.10 -5.74
CA HIS A 248 8.60 5.95 -5.82
C HIS A 248 7.70 5.55 -7.00
N VAL A 249 6.43 5.28 -6.73
CA VAL A 249 5.40 4.97 -7.74
C VAL A 249 4.21 5.90 -7.51
N ASN A 250 4.33 7.13 -8.00
CA ASN A 250 3.51 8.25 -7.50
C ASN A 250 2.89 9.17 -8.56
N GLY A 251 2.87 8.76 -9.83
CA GLY A 251 2.28 9.55 -10.90
C GLY A 251 3.07 10.81 -11.26
N GLY A 252 4.39 10.82 -11.00
CA GLY A 252 5.32 11.89 -11.40
C GLY A 252 5.54 12.98 -10.36
N ILE A 253 5.04 12.81 -9.14
CA ILE A 253 5.28 13.77 -8.05
C ILE A 253 6.79 13.78 -7.73
N MET A 254 7.43 14.94 -7.91
CA MET A 254 8.84 15.11 -7.57
C MET A 254 9.03 15.09 -6.05
N THR A 255 10.00 14.32 -5.56
CA THR A 255 10.34 14.21 -4.14
C THR A 255 11.84 14.43 -3.96
N GLU A 256 12.23 15.29 -3.02
CA GLU A 256 13.63 15.55 -2.65
C GLU A 256 14.06 14.66 -1.47
N THR A 257 14.05 13.34 -1.62
CA THR A 257 14.64 12.40 -0.64
C THR A 257 14.81 11.02 -1.23
#